data_AF-A0A920L922-F1
#
_entry.id   AF-A0A920L922-F1
#
_cell.length_a   1.000
_cell.length_b   1.000
_cell.length_c   1.000
_cell.angle_alpha   90.00
_cell.angle_beta   90.00
_cell.angle_gamma   90.00
#
_symmetry.space_group_name_H-M   'P 1'
#
loop_
_entity.id
_entity.type
_entity.pdbx_description
1 polymer ?
#
loop_
_entity_poly.entity_id
_entity_poly.type
_entity_poly.pdbx_seq_one_letter_code
_entity_poly.pdbx_strand_id
1 'polypeptide(L)'
;MRKTYKNSGEKFKKHVGMYGYNFSFLKKYMSLNQTNSELSLSLEQMRFHENDYFFNGYEAIIDPGVSIDSPEDLDNYIHHNE
;
A
#
# COMPACT_ATOMS: atom_id res chain seq x y z
N MET A 1 -0.18 -7.92 -15.81
CA MET A 1 -1.59 -7.76 -16.21
C MET A 1 -2.42 -7.34 -14.99
N ARG A 2 -2.83 -6.07 -14.88
CA ARG A 2 -3.71 -5.60 -13.79
C ARG A 2 -5.08 -6.27 -13.97
N LYS A 3 -5.52 -7.09 -13.01
CA LYS A 3 -6.86 -7.71 -13.04
C LYS A 3 -7.89 -6.61 -12.80
N THR A 4 -8.75 -6.38 -13.79
CA THR A 4 -9.91 -5.48 -13.66
C THR A 4 -11.05 -6.25 -13.01
N TYR A 5 -11.47 -5.83 -11.83
CA TYR A 5 -12.63 -6.40 -11.14
C TYR A 5 -13.91 -5.72 -11.65
N LYS A 6 -14.94 -6.53 -12.00
CA LYS A 6 -16.26 -6.04 -12.37
C LYS A 6 -16.94 -5.41 -11.15
N ASN A 7 -17.51 -4.22 -11.34
CA ASN A 7 -18.28 -3.47 -10.33
C ASN A 7 -19.45 -4.30 -9.78
N SER A 8 -19.30 -4.89 -8.60
CA SER A 8 -20.39 -4.97 -7.62
C SER A 8 -20.62 -3.56 -7.06
N GLY A 9 -21.82 -3.22 -6.60
CA GLY A 9 -22.19 -1.84 -6.16
C GLY A 9 -21.41 -1.25 -4.98
N GLU A 10 -20.28 -1.85 -4.58
CA GLU A 10 -19.40 -1.40 -3.51
C GLU A 10 -18.21 -0.61 -4.05
N LYS A 11 -17.90 0.52 -3.41
CA LYS A 11 -16.72 1.33 -3.73
C LYS A 11 -15.47 0.68 -3.15
N PHE A 12 -14.81 -0.17 -3.93
CA PHE A 12 -13.49 -0.70 -3.56
C PHE A 12 -12.48 0.43 -3.40
N LYS A 13 -11.66 0.34 -2.35
CA LYS A 13 -10.54 1.26 -2.10
C LYS A 13 -9.23 0.51 -2.30
N LYS A 14 -8.31 1.13 -3.03
CA LYS A 14 -6.94 0.64 -3.18
C LYS A 14 -6.08 1.24 -2.08
N HIS A 15 -5.31 0.40 -1.39
CA HIS A 15 -4.29 0.86 -0.45
C HIS A 15 -3.17 1.61 -1.17
N VAL A 16 -2.78 2.76 -0.64
CA VAL A 16 -1.61 3.54 -1.10
C VAL A 16 -0.49 3.26 -0.10
N GLY A 17 0.67 2.82 -0.58
CA GLY A 17 1.84 2.49 0.25
C GLY A 17 2.56 3.69 0.86
N MET A 18 1.80 4.67 1.36
CA MET A 18 2.29 5.86 2.04
C MET A 18 1.90 5.78 3.51
N TYR A 19 2.89 5.92 4.39
CA TYR A 19 2.70 5.71 5.82
C TYR A 19 3.35 6.82 6.64
N GLY A 20 2.75 7.12 7.79
CA GLY A 20 3.34 7.97 8.82
C GLY A 20 3.48 7.18 10.12
N TYR A 21 4.69 7.14 10.67
CA TYR A 21 4.99 6.37 11.88
C TYR A 21 5.63 7.22 12.96
N ASN A 22 5.30 6.91 14.22
CA ASN A 22 6.10 7.38 15.35
C ASN A 22 7.43 6.62 15.39
N PHE A 23 8.54 7.33 15.62
CA PHE A 23 9.87 6.71 15.69
C PHE A 23 9.96 5.61 16.76
N SER A 24 9.37 5.84 17.94
CA SER A 24 9.32 4.84 19.02
C SER A 24 8.58 3.57 18.59
N PHE A 25 7.53 3.70 17.79
CA PHE A 25 6.78 2.58 17.25
C PHE A 25 7.62 1.79 16.24
N LEU A 26 8.35 2.46 15.33
CA LEU A 26 9.24 1.77 14.38
C LEU A 26 10.26 0.88 15.08
N LYS A 27 10.89 1.35 16.17
CA LYS A 27 11.79 0.52 16.97
C LYS A 27 11.11 -0.72 17.53
N LYS A 28 9.89 -0.57 18.05
CA LYS A 28 9.09 -1.70 18.55
C LYS A 28 8.77 -2.67 17.41
N TYR A 29 8.27 -2.16 16.30
CA TYR A 29 7.91 -2.94 15.11
C TYR A 29 9.06 -3.79 14.58
N MET A 30 10.27 -3.22 14.51
CA MET A 30 11.47 -3.94 14.07
C MET A 30 11.86 -5.11 14.99
N SER A 31 11.44 -5.10 16.26
CA SER A 31 11.70 -6.21 17.19
C SER A 31 10.68 -7.34 17.10
N LEU A 32 9.58 -7.16 16.37
CA LEU A 32 8.54 -8.16 16.20
C LEU A 32 8.95 -9.16 15.13
N ASN A 33 8.62 -10.44 15.37
CA ASN A 33 8.71 -11.46 14.33
C ASN A 33 7.72 -11.18 13.21
N GLN A 34 8.08 -11.59 12.00
CA GLN A 34 7.14 -11.61 10.88
C GLN A 34 5.98 -12.54 11.20
N THR A 35 4.78 -12.15 10.78
CA THR A 35 3.59 -12.95 11.03
C THR A 35 3.27 -13.87 9.86
N ASN A 36 2.41 -14.87 10.08
CA ASN A 36 2.04 -15.82 9.04
C ASN A 36 1.34 -15.13 7.87
N SER A 37 0.46 -14.15 8.14
CA SER A 37 -0.22 -13.40 7.08
C SER A 37 0.72 -12.44 6.35
N GLU A 38 1.68 -11.83 7.05
CA GLU A 38 2.71 -11.04 6.39
C GLU A 38 3.47 -11.86 5.35
N LEU A 39 3.92 -13.06 5.72
CA LEU A 39 4.69 -13.94 4.83
C LEU A 39 3.85 -14.49 3.68
N SER A 40 2.64 -14.97 3.98
CA SER A 40 1.77 -15.60 2.97
C SER A 40 1.18 -14.59 1.97
N LEU A 41 0.90 -13.36 2.40
CA LEU A 41 0.36 -12.31 1.54
C LEU A 41 1.45 -11.38 0.97
N SER A 42 2.68 -11.49 1.47
CA SER A 42 3.77 -10.56 1.19
C SER A 42 3.37 -9.10 1.53
N LEU A 43 2.72 -8.91 2.67
CA LEU A 43 2.17 -7.62 3.13
C LEU A 43 2.64 -7.29 4.55
N GLU A 44 3.64 -6.40 4.67
CA GLU A 44 4.23 -6.00 5.95
C GLU A 44 3.21 -5.45 6.95
N GLN A 45 2.16 -4.76 6.48
CA GLN A 45 1.17 -4.15 7.35
C GLN A 45 0.34 -5.17 8.14
N MET A 46 0.34 -6.44 7.72
CA MET A 46 -0.30 -7.52 8.47
C MET A 46 0.35 -7.72 9.85
N ARG A 47 1.64 -7.42 9.99
CA ARG A 47 2.32 -7.48 11.30
C ARG A 47 1.76 -6.45 12.28
N PHE A 48 1.30 -5.28 11.81
CA PHE A 48 0.58 -4.34 12.66
C PHE A 48 -0.74 -4.94 13.12
N HIS A 49 -1.52 -5.45 12.15
CA HIS A 49 -2.86 -5.97 12.36
C HIS A 49 -2.89 -7.17 13.32
N GLU A 50 -2.03 -8.16 13.09
CA GLU A 50 -2.01 -9.40 13.88
C GLU A 50 -1.32 -9.26 15.24
N ASN A 51 -0.64 -8.14 15.50
CA ASN A 51 -0.14 -7.80 16.84
C ASN A 51 -1.03 -6.74 17.54
N ASP A 52 -2.28 -6.58 17.09
CA ASP A 52 -3.29 -5.69 17.66
C ASP A 52 -2.85 -4.21 17.79
N TYR A 53 -1.98 -3.76 16.88
CA TYR A 53 -1.61 -2.35 16.82
C TYR A 53 -2.68 -1.54 16.09
N PHE A 54 -3.04 -0.43 16.70
CA PHE A 54 -3.96 0.52 16.09
C PHE A 54 -3.29 1.29 14.96
N PHE A 55 -3.95 1.36 13.81
CA PHE A 55 -3.57 2.20 12.67
C PHE A 55 -4.82 2.76 12.01
N ASN A 56 -4.68 3.93 11.38
CA ASN A 56 -5.76 4.59 10.65
C ASN A 56 -5.39 4.67 9.17
N GLY A 57 -6.35 4.35 8.31
CA GLY A 57 -6.31 4.69 6.89
C GLY A 57 -7.17 5.94 6.62
N TYR A 58 -6.70 6.81 5.74
CA TYR A 58 -7.45 7.98 5.28
C TYR A 58 -7.54 7.94 3.76
N GLU A 59 -8.65 8.43 3.21
CA GLU A 59 -8.77 8.63 1.77
C GLU A 59 -7.83 9.76 1.33
N ALA A 60 -7.06 9.53 0.27
CA ALA A 60 -6.22 10.56 -0.29
C ALA A 60 -7.08 11.71 -0.83
N ILE A 61 -6.70 12.95 -0.47
CA ILE A 61 -7.40 14.17 -0.92
C ILE A 61 -7.06 14.54 -2.37
N ILE A 62 -5.97 13.99 -2.89
CA ILE A 62 -5.49 14.13 -4.26
C ILE A 62 -5.19 12.74 -4.82
N ASP A 63 -5.25 12.60 -6.14
CA ASP A 63 -4.77 11.38 -6.80
C ASP A 63 -3.27 11.20 -6.48
N PRO A 64 -2.86 10.07 -5.86
CA PRO A 64 -1.46 9.80 -5.55
C PRO A 64 -0.58 9.59 -6.80
N GLY A 65 -1.18 9.51 -7.99
CA GLY A 65 -0.47 9.38 -9.26
C GLY A 65 -0.06 7.94 -9.58
N VAL A 66 0.78 7.81 -10.62
CA VAL A 66 1.29 6.53 -11.09
C VAL A 66 2.72 6.30 -10.61
N SER A 67 3.01 5.06 -10.20
CA SER A 67 4.38 4.61 -9.90
C SER A 67 5.13 4.35 -11.20
N ILE A 68 6.42 4.71 -11.23
CA ILE A 68 7.33 4.47 -12.36
C ILE A 68 8.39 3.47 -11.89
N ASP A 69 8.25 2.21 -12.30
CA ASP A 69 9.13 1.12 -11.87
C ASP A 69 9.92 0.50 -13.05
N SER A 70 9.58 0.86 -14.29
CA SER A 70 10.23 0.40 -15.52
C SER A 70 10.41 1.52 -16.55
N PRO A 71 11.30 1.36 -17.54
CA PRO A 71 11.43 2.32 -18.65
C PRO A 71 10.12 2.55 -19.40
N GLU A 72 9.31 1.48 -19.56
CA GLU A 72 7.99 1.55 -20.19
C GLU A 72 7.02 2.43 -19.39
N ASP A 73 7.06 2.39 -18.05
CA ASP A 73 6.21 3.25 -17.22
C ASP A 73 6.56 4.73 -17.43
N LEU A 74 7.86 5.03 -17.55
CA LEU A 74 8.35 6.39 -17.79
C LEU A 74 7.94 6.90 -19.18
N ASP A 75 8.11 6.07 -20.21
CA ASP A 75 7.74 6.39 -21.59
C ASP A 75 6.23 6.66 -21.70
N ASN A 76 5.43 5.77 -21.11
CA ASN A 76 3.98 5.96 -21.00
C ASN A 76 3.63 7.25 -20.27
N TYR A 77 4.31 7.59 -19.18
CA TYR A 77 4.04 8.82 -18.44
C TYR A 77 4.36 10.08 -19.25
N ILE A 78 5.48 10.09 -19.96
CA ILE A 78 5.89 11.24 -20.79
C ILE A 78 4.90 11.45 -21.94
N HIS A 79 4.60 10.40 -22.72
CA HIS A 79 3.75 10.50 -23.90
C HIS A 79 2.24 10.57 -23.60
N HIS A 80 1.80 10.25 -22.38
CA HIS A 80 0.40 10.48 -21.98
C HIS A 80 0.07 11.97 -21.74
N ASN A 81 1.09 12.82 -21.58
CA ASN A 81 0.95 14.25 -21.31
C ASN A 81 1.27 15.13 -22.54
N GLU A 82 1.53 14.52 -23.69
CA GLU A 82 1.59 15.18 -25.01
C GLU A 82 0.20 15.18 -25.68
#